data_AF-A0A1B6IJM7-F1
#
_entry.id   AF-A0A1B6IJM7-F1
#
_cell.length_a   1.000
_cell.length_b   1.000
_cell.length_c   1.000
_cell.angle_alpha   90.00
_cell.angle_beta   90.00
_cell.angle_gamma   90.00
#
_symmetry.space_group_name_H-M   'P 1'
#
loop_
_entity.id
_entity.type
_entity.pdbx_description
1 polymer ?
#
loop_
_entity_poly.entity_id
_entity_poly.type
_entity_poly.pdbx_seq_one_letter_code
_entity_poly.pdbx_strand_id
1 'polypeptide(L)'
;KNLEHLACTEIRAANLTHCSFISAMVQGDAHPFKIRARHQECVKSKAMWSVMVVRNLSMEEAYKIVEKVFPHCYNDLEPIGRRIKTGTADMDRAYHEGYFYGYV
;
A
#
# COMPACT_ATOMS: atom_id res chain seq x y z
N LYS A 1 -0.54 -20.55 -6.89
CA LYS A 1 0.07 -19.20 -7.06
C LYS A 1 0.67 -18.78 -5.71
N ASN A 2 1.86 -18.20 -5.66
CA ASN A 2 2.59 -17.87 -4.42
C ASN A 2 1.84 -16.78 -3.60
N LEU A 3 1.59 -17.04 -2.30
CA LEU A 3 0.89 -16.13 -1.38
C LEU A 3 1.69 -14.85 -1.09
N GLU A 4 3.01 -14.95 -1.04
CA GLU A 4 3.91 -13.82 -0.80
C GLU A 4 3.86 -12.82 -1.96
N HIS A 5 3.85 -13.32 -3.19
CA HIS A 5 3.73 -12.48 -4.38
C HIS A 5 2.36 -11.80 -4.47
N LEU A 6 1.29 -12.50 -4.07
CA LEU A 6 -0.03 -11.88 -3.94
C LEU A 6 0.01 -10.77 -2.90
N ALA A 7 0.53 -11.05 -1.70
CA ALA A 7 0.63 -10.05 -0.63
C ALA A 7 1.44 -8.82 -1.07
N CYS A 8 2.55 -9.00 -1.78
CA CYS A 8 3.32 -7.89 -2.34
C CYS A 8 2.53 -7.04 -3.33
N THR A 9 1.72 -7.68 -4.18
CA THR A 9 0.86 -6.97 -5.14
C THR A 9 -0.18 -6.12 -4.40
N GLU A 10 -0.82 -6.69 -3.37
CA GLU A 10 -1.80 -5.98 -2.54
C GLU A 10 -1.16 -4.85 -1.72
N ILE A 11 0.06 -5.04 -1.20
CA ILE A 11 0.83 -4.00 -0.50
C ILE A 11 1.13 -2.84 -1.44
N ARG A 12 1.61 -3.12 -2.66
CA ARG A 12 1.90 -2.08 -3.66
C ARG A 12 0.64 -1.30 -4.04
N ALA A 13 -0.46 -2.00 -4.30
CA ALA A 13 -1.74 -1.38 -4.58
C ALA A 13 -2.18 -0.46 -3.42
N ALA A 14 -2.20 -0.97 -2.19
CA ALA A 14 -2.60 -0.18 -1.03
C ALA A 14 -1.68 1.03 -0.78
N ASN A 15 -0.37 0.87 -0.95
CA ASN A 15 0.68 1.88 -0.78
C ASN A 15 0.58 3.04 -1.79
N LEU A 16 0.23 2.73 -3.04
CA LEU A 16 0.27 3.70 -4.13
C LEU A 16 -1.07 4.37 -4.42
N THR A 17 -2.21 3.69 -4.16
CA THR A 17 -3.52 4.17 -4.65
C THR A 17 -4.59 4.33 -3.56
N HIS A 18 -4.54 3.56 -2.46
CA HIS A 18 -5.65 3.53 -1.49
C HIS A 18 -5.38 4.29 -0.19
N CYS A 19 -4.16 4.19 0.33
CA CYS A 19 -3.80 4.79 1.61
C CYS A 19 -3.37 6.26 1.43
N SER A 20 -4.33 7.18 1.58
CA SER A 20 -4.02 8.59 1.80
C SER A 20 -4.14 8.93 3.30
N PHE A 21 -3.55 10.05 3.73
CA PHE A 21 -3.73 10.56 5.10
C PHE A 21 -5.22 10.74 5.44
N ILE A 22 -6.03 11.16 4.46
CA ILE A 22 -7.49 11.34 4.61
C ILE A 22 -8.19 9.97 4.73
N SER A 23 -7.85 9.00 3.86
CA SER A 23 -8.42 7.66 3.91
C SER A 23 -8.18 6.99 5.27
N ALA A 24 -6.98 7.19 5.83
CA ALA A 24 -6.60 6.68 7.14
C ALA A 24 -7.22 7.46 8.31
N MET A 25 -7.73 8.69 8.10
CA MET A 25 -8.57 9.43 9.08
C MET A 25 -9.98 8.89 9.10
N VAL A 26 -10.58 8.70 7.94
CA VAL A 26 -11.97 8.24 7.82
C VAL A 26 -12.13 6.80 8.30
N GLN A 27 -11.11 5.95 8.15
CA GLN A 27 -11.17 4.53 8.53
C GLN A 27 -10.83 4.26 10.01
N GLY A 28 -10.54 5.30 10.81
CA GLY A 28 -10.20 5.13 12.23
C GLY A 28 -8.76 4.66 12.50
N ASP A 29 -7.98 4.39 11.45
CA ASP A 29 -6.59 3.92 11.52
C ASP A 29 -5.58 4.99 11.96
N ALA A 30 -6.00 6.18 12.45
CA ALA A 30 -5.08 6.92 13.30
C ALA A 30 -5.64 7.79 14.40
N HIS A 31 -4.88 7.70 15.47
CA HIS A 31 -4.84 8.61 16.58
C HIS A 31 -4.03 9.88 16.22
N PRO A 32 -4.46 11.07 16.65
CA PRO A 32 -3.72 12.33 16.47
C PRO A 32 -2.25 12.32 16.94
N PHE A 33 -1.84 11.33 17.75
CA PHE A 33 -0.50 11.23 18.34
C PHE A 33 0.42 10.20 17.65
N LYS A 34 -0.03 9.44 16.64
CA LYS A 34 0.77 8.41 15.92
C LYS A 34 0.92 8.69 14.42
N ILE A 35 1.18 9.95 14.06
CA ILE A 35 1.20 10.42 12.67
C ILE A 35 2.26 9.72 11.81
N ARG A 36 3.41 9.33 12.40
CA ARG A 36 4.57 8.82 11.65
C ARG A 36 4.40 7.40 11.08
N ALA A 37 3.56 6.55 11.68
CA ALA A 37 3.35 5.15 11.27
C ALA A 37 2.00 4.90 10.57
N ARG A 38 1.10 5.89 10.55
CA ARG A 38 -0.28 5.78 10.03
C ARG A 38 -0.38 5.16 8.64
N HIS A 39 0.48 5.59 7.71
CA HIS A 39 0.42 5.10 6.33
C HIS A 39 0.76 3.61 6.26
N GLN A 40 1.80 3.17 6.99
CA GLN A 40 2.19 1.76 7.02
C GLN A 40 1.08 0.89 7.61
N GLU A 41 0.44 1.33 8.69
CA GLU A 41 -0.68 0.61 9.32
C GLU A 41 -1.87 0.47 8.36
N CYS A 42 -2.25 1.55 7.65
CA CYS A 42 -3.28 1.49 6.60
C CYS A 42 -2.93 0.46 5.52
N VAL A 43 -1.69 0.48 5.01
CA VAL A 43 -1.26 -0.44 3.94
C VAL A 43 -1.30 -1.89 4.43
N LYS A 44 -0.80 -2.16 5.64
CA LYS A 44 -0.83 -3.51 6.24
C LYS A 44 -2.25 -4.02 6.41
N SER A 45 -3.13 -3.19 6.98
CA SER A 45 -4.54 -3.53 7.20
C SER A 45 -5.22 -3.85 5.87
N LYS A 46 -5.13 -2.95 4.88
CA LYS A 46 -5.74 -3.16 3.55
C LYS A 46 -5.22 -4.39 2.83
N ALA A 47 -3.91 -4.57 2.80
CA ALA A 47 -3.31 -5.72 2.14
C ALA A 47 -3.71 -7.04 2.82
N MET A 48 -3.72 -7.07 4.16
CA MET A 48 -4.17 -8.23 4.94
C MET A 48 -5.62 -8.60 4.61
N TRP A 49 -6.54 -7.63 4.65
CA TRP A 49 -7.95 -7.86 4.30
C TRP A 49 -8.11 -8.40 2.87
N SER A 50 -7.40 -7.80 1.90
CA SER A 50 -7.44 -8.25 0.51
C SER A 50 -6.93 -9.69 0.34
N VAL A 51 -5.76 -10.01 0.90
CA VAL A 51 -5.18 -11.37 0.86
C VAL A 51 -6.09 -12.38 1.55
N MET A 52 -6.64 -12.02 2.72
CA MET A 52 -7.53 -12.88 3.50
C MET A 52 -8.76 -13.27 2.69
N VAL A 53 -9.42 -12.30 2.05
CA VAL A 53 -10.64 -12.54 1.26
C VAL A 53 -10.34 -13.32 -0.02
N VAL A 54 -9.25 -12.97 -0.74
CA VAL A 54 -8.90 -13.60 -2.03
C VAL A 54 -8.42 -15.05 -1.86
N ARG A 55 -7.87 -15.41 -0.69
CA ARG A 55 -7.31 -16.74 -0.41
C ARG A 55 -8.04 -17.52 0.66
N ASN A 56 -9.10 -16.94 1.24
CA ASN A 56 -9.88 -17.54 2.32
C ASN A 56 -8.99 -18.03 3.48
N LEU A 57 -8.05 -17.18 3.91
CA LEU A 57 -7.12 -17.46 5.00
C LEU A 57 -7.69 -16.96 6.33
N SER A 58 -7.15 -17.45 7.44
CA SER A 58 -7.37 -16.79 8.74
C SER A 58 -6.68 -15.42 8.79
N MET A 59 -7.17 -14.54 9.67
CA MET A 59 -6.57 -13.21 9.86
C MET A 59 -5.11 -13.30 10.29
N GLU A 60 -4.76 -14.26 11.17
CA GLU A 60 -3.40 -14.44 11.67
C GLU A 60 -2.42 -14.90 10.57
N GLU A 61 -2.86 -15.81 9.70
CA GLU A 61 -2.05 -16.29 8.58
C GLU A 61 -1.83 -15.18 7.56
N ALA A 62 -2.88 -14.44 7.21
CA ALA A 62 -2.78 -13.29 6.31
C ALA A 62 -1.81 -12.24 6.88
N TYR A 63 -1.91 -11.94 8.17
CA TYR A 63 -1.02 -10.99 8.85
C TYR A 63 0.45 -11.43 8.78
N LYS A 64 0.75 -12.70 9.08
CA LYS A 64 2.12 -13.26 9.01
C LYS A 64 2.71 -13.14 7.61
N ILE A 65 1.93 -13.45 6.58
CA ILE A 65 2.38 -13.37 5.18
C ILE A 65 2.66 -11.92 4.79
N VAL A 66 1.76 -10.99 5.13
CA VAL A 66 1.91 -9.56 4.83
C VAL A 66 3.14 -8.99 5.53
N GLU A 67 3.29 -9.21 6.85
CA GLU A 67 4.45 -8.72 7.61
C GLU A 67 5.78 -9.25 7.07
N LYS A 68 5.80 -10.52 6.63
CA LYS A 68 7.01 -11.14 6.07
C LYS A 68 7.55 -10.37 4.86
N VAL A 69 6.67 -9.92 3.97
CA VAL A 69 7.07 -9.27 2.71
C VAL A 69 7.01 -7.75 2.77
N PHE A 70 6.41 -7.18 3.81
CA PHE A 70 6.15 -5.76 3.93
C PHE A 70 7.39 -4.87 3.76
N PRO A 71 8.55 -5.14 4.40
CA PRO A 71 9.72 -4.27 4.27
C PRO A 71 10.24 -4.17 2.84
N HIS A 72 10.09 -5.23 2.05
CA HIS A 72 10.49 -5.24 0.65
C HIS A 72 9.46 -4.50 -0.20
N CYS A 73 8.19 -4.94 -0.13
CA CYS A 73 7.15 -4.50 -1.06
C CYS A 73 6.54 -3.13 -0.74
N TYR A 74 6.72 -2.62 0.48
CA TYR A 74 6.33 -1.25 0.85
C TYR A 74 7.28 -0.18 0.28
N ASN A 75 8.55 -0.56 0.07
CA ASN A 75 9.57 0.31 -0.50
C ASN A 75 9.63 0.21 -2.04
N ASP A 76 9.01 -0.82 -2.62
CA ASP A 76 8.71 -0.89 -4.05
C ASP A 76 7.60 0.12 -4.39
N LEU A 77 7.92 1.10 -5.23
CA LEU A 77 7.01 2.14 -5.68
C LEU A 77 6.60 1.98 -7.14
N GLU A 78 7.01 0.91 -7.82
CA GLU A 78 6.59 0.66 -9.18
C GLU A 78 5.08 0.32 -9.25
N PRO A 79 4.37 0.67 -10.33
CA PRO A 79 4.84 1.36 -11.53
C PRO A 79 4.81 2.90 -11.44
N ILE A 80 4.25 3.47 -10.37
CA ILE A 80 4.05 4.92 -10.29
C ILE A 80 5.37 5.66 -9.99
N GLY A 81 6.31 4.99 -9.31
CA GLY A 81 7.61 5.52 -8.88
C GLY A 81 7.52 6.45 -7.65
N ARG A 82 6.32 6.76 -7.17
CA ARG A 82 6.08 7.71 -6.07
C ARG A 82 4.78 7.45 -5.33
N ARG A 83 4.72 7.89 -4.07
CA ARG A 83 3.47 7.94 -3.30
C ARG A 83 2.75 9.25 -3.58
N ILE A 84 1.55 9.18 -4.15
CA ILE A 84 0.77 10.35 -4.53
C ILE A 84 0.08 10.94 -3.29
N LYS A 85 0.30 12.23 -3.03
CA LYS A 85 -0.43 12.97 -1.99
C LYS A 85 -1.51 13.81 -2.64
N THR A 86 -2.75 13.67 -2.17
CA THR A 86 -3.87 14.49 -2.67
C THR A 86 -3.60 15.97 -2.41
N GLY A 87 -3.84 16.81 -3.41
CA GLY A 87 -3.63 18.26 -3.31
C GLY A 87 -2.19 18.72 -3.59
N THR A 88 -1.29 17.83 -3.98
CA THR A 88 0.06 18.18 -4.46
C THR A 88 0.18 17.93 -5.97
N ALA A 89 1.25 18.45 -6.59
CA ALA A 89 1.61 18.16 -7.98
C ALA A 89 2.22 16.76 -8.17
N ASP A 90 2.12 15.87 -7.17
CA ASP A 90 2.74 14.55 -7.23
C ASP A 90 2.13 13.69 -8.34
N MET A 91 0.83 13.85 -8.60
CA MET A 91 0.10 13.13 -9.66
C MET A 91 0.61 13.53 -11.06
N ASP A 92 0.68 14.83 -11.35
CA ASP A 92 1.14 15.33 -12.66
C ASP A 92 2.60 14.93 -12.91
N ARG A 93 3.45 15.09 -11.90
CA ARG A 93 4.85 14.66 -11.99
C ARG A 93 4.98 13.13 -12.15
N ALA A 94 4.13 12.32 -11.51
CA ALA A 94 4.11 10.86 -11.75
C ALA A 94 3.83 10.55 -13.21
N TYR A 95 2.84 11.24 -13.78
CA TYR A 95 2.45 11.08 -15.17
C TYR A 95 3.59 11.44 -16.12
N HIS A 96 4.25 12.59 -15.89
CA HIS A 96 5.41 13.00 -16.70
C HIS A 96 6.62 12.07 -16.56
N GLU A 97 6.83 11.48 -15.38
CA GLU A 97 7.92 10.54 -15.15
C GLU A 97 7.67 9.15 -15.72
N GLY A 98 6.41 8.78 -16.00
CA GLY A 98 6.05 7.47 -16.55
C GLY A 98 6.82 7.11 -17.83
N TYR A 99 7.19 8.11 -18.63
CA TYR A 99 8.04 7.95 -19.81
C TYR A 99 9.43 7.38 -19.46
N PHE A 100 10.04 7.82 -18.35
CA PHE A 100 11.37 7.33 -17.94
C PHE A 100 11.37 5.86 -17.53
N TYR A 101 10.21 5.33 -17.13
CA TYR A 101 10.04 3.94 -16.70
C TYR A 101 9.44 3.05 -17.80
N GLY A 102 9.17 3.58 -18.99
CA GLY A 102 8.65 2.82 -20.13
C GLY A 102 7.16 2.46 -20.03
N TYR A 103 6.37 3.21 -19.23
CA TYR A 103 4.93 3.00 -19.09
C TYR A 103 4.08 3.79 -20.09
N VAL A 104 4.69 4.69 -20.89
CA VAL A 104 4.04 5.56 -21.89
C VAL A 104 4.75 5.44 -23.23
#